data_AF-A0A225E042-F1
#
_entry.id   AF-A0A225E042-F1
#
_cell.length_a   1.000
_cell.length_b   1.000
_cell.length_c   1.000
_cell.angle_alpha   90.00
_cell.angle_beta   90.00
_cell.angle_gamma   90.00
#
_symmetry.space_group_name_H-M   'P 1'
#
loop_
_entity.id
_entity.type
_entity.pdbx_description
1 polymer ?
#
loop_
_entity_poly.entity_id
_entity_poly.type
_entity_poly.pdbx_seq_one_letter_code
_entity_poly.pdbx_strand_id
1 'polypeptide(L)'
;MNIVVTNRTNLNAKFFTLADCDLKNLWSKSTWFKNGRVLKSDAVPSGLVSRKHETHIGLGVCPVIRELENGRYLVSTSFYEVYSEDQTEPAQSKAAKKTEGRKKEESFPSFLPPPSLVAPSATNLDANVLPANTFTSKTNLETTPLKIPPVNNEVWAYVPTSLTEDDRLLLGDDLELAYCVMHLIHFFRVRTNKGKHDWVELSRDYCVERFGGRHGANWYRVRDKMIKAGILEEPKKDNARKDDYGLGLVLTDPRGVPGHLCYGYRLREDLRAATTKRTILTDPLAIKISQGNKATGYTSRRLKAYLQRTEAETAPLPFLTEIARHDDDETGTIEDKVESYATSIRWIQEKSWTFEPDSFSGRIHTNLTNLKRELRPYLRVDDEPLCQVDVPCSQLGFIGLAAQSAGRQHHKTYLDQDFFKIWEQDIYAYLAAKLKLTRNEVKTHLTQRALFSSNKSPYQKHPVKKLFDKEFPLLADYMKAVKNYKPKPTDDPETKEKPYRVLAQKAQVSERKFIIDTVCTRIIRERPDVWINTIHDSILMLRRDAEFVKMIMETEFAKLDLNPKLKVEYYGEE
;
A
#
# COMPACT_ATOMS: atom_id res chain seq x y z
N MET A 1 -30.01 32.03 11.30
CA MET A 1 -28.58 32.20 10.95
C MET A 1 -27.99 30.83 10.59
N ASN A 2 -27.14 30.73 9.56
CA ASN A 2 -26.57 29.44 9.12
C ASN A 2 -25.13 29.30 9.61
N ILE A 3 -24.89 28.33 10.51
CA ILE A 3 -23.55 28.00 11.00
C ILE A 3 -23.02 26.79 10.23
N VAL A 4 -21.76 26.87 9.78
CA VAL A 4 -21.03 25.78 9.15
C VAL A 4 -19.92 25.33 10.09
N VAL A 5 -19.99 24.09 10.56
CA VAL A 5 -18.93 23.48 11.39
C VAL A 5 -18.21 22.43 10.56
N THR A 6 -16.89 22.56 10.45
CA THR A 6 -16.01 21.61 9.76
C THR A 6 -15.11 20.90 10.78
N ASN A 7 -15.00 19.58 10.68
CA ASN A 7 -14.10 18.80 11.52
C ASN A 7 -12.81 18.50 10.73
N ARG A 8 -11.64 18.82 11.30
CA ARG A 8 -10.33 18.56 10.66
C ARG A 8 -10.08 17.09 10.30
N THR A 9 -10.82 16.14 10.87
CA THR A 9 -10.69 14.70 10.56
C THR A 9 -11.80 14.14 9.67
N ASN A 10 -12.78 14.94 9.22
CA ASN A 10 -13.84 14.46 8.32
C ASN A 10 -14.47 15.57 7.47
N LEU A 11 -14.39 15.45 6.14
CA LEU A 11 -14.76 16.48 5.15
C LEU A 11 -16.27 16.68 4.91
N ASN A 12 -17.13 16.16 5.80
CA ASN A 12 -18.58 16.34 5.71
C ASN A 12 -19.02 17.57 6.53
N ALA A 13 -19.04 18.73 5.89
CA ALA A 13 -19.67 19.93 6.46
C ALA A 13 -21.18 19.71 6.66
N LYS A 14 -21.71 20.10 7.83
CA LYS A 14 -23.16 20.19 8.06
C LYS A 14 -23.55 21.66 8.25
N PHE A 15 -24.64 22.03 7.59
CA PHE A 15 -25.31 23.31 7.77
C PHE A 15 -26.35 23.19 8.88
N PHE A 16 -26.37 24.14 9.80
CA PHE A 16 -27.37 24.22 10.86
C PHE A 16 -28.08 25.57 10.82
N THR A 17 -29.40 25.53 10.68
CA THR A 17 -30.27 26.71 10.76
C THR A 17 -30.68 26.90 12.22
N LEU A 18 -30.16 27.93 12.87
CA LEU A 18 -30.73 28.40 14.14
C LEU A 18 -31.90 29.34 13.86
N ALA A 19 -33.07 28.99 14.40
CA ALA A 19 -34.21 29.86 14.61
C ALA A 19 -34.25 30.28 16.08
N ASP A 20 -34.49 31.58 16.31
CA ASP A 20 -35.00 32.19 17.54
C ASP A 20 -34.33 31.78 18.88
N CYS A 21 -33.03 32.09 18.99
CA CYS A 21 -32.33 32.22 20.27
C CYS A 21 -31.68 33.61 20.35
N ASP A 22 -31.89 34.34 21.46
CA ASP A 22 -31.16 35.59 21.72
C ASP A 22 -29.68 35.29 21.99
N LEU A 23 -28.84 35.65 21.01
CA LEU A 23 -27.41 35.37 21.01
C LEU A 23 -26.62 36.13 22.07
N LYS A 24 -27.17 37.13 22.78
CA LYS A 24 -26.41 37.82 23.84
C LYS A 24 -26.27 37.00 25.12
N ASN A 25 -27.23 36.13 25.43
CA ASN A 25 -27.26 35.39 26.71
C ASN A 25 -26.50 34.04 26.68
N LEU A 26 -26.09 33.57 25.49
CA LEU A 26 -25.52 32.22 25.31
C LEU A 26 -23.99 32.14 25.54
N TRP A 27 -23.31 33.27 25.72
CA TRP A 27 -21.83 33.37 25.63
C TRP A 27 -21.14 33.83 26.92
N SER A 28 -21.89 33.96 28.02
CA SER A 28 -21.37 34.32 29.35
C SER A 28 -21.21 33.14 30.32
N LYS A 29 -21.59 31.91 29.93
CA LYS A 29 -21.49 30.69 30.75
C LYS A 29 -21.01 29.47 29.95
N SER A 30 -20.22 28.62 30.61
CA SER A 30 -19.68 27.37 30.07
C SER A 30 -20.79 26.37 29.70
N THR A 31 -21.00 26.14 28.40
CA THR A 31 -22.06 25.26 27.88
C THR A 31 -21.52 23.90 27.44
N TRP A 32 -22.15 22.82 27.91
CA TRP A 32 -21.68 21.44 27.72
C TRP A 32 -22.57 20.65 26.74
N PHE A 33 -21.95 19.81 25.93
CA PHE A 33 -22.62 19.02 24.89
C PHE A 33 -22.31 17.52 25.03
N LYS A 34 -23.33 16.68 24.79
CA LYS A 34 -23.15 15.22 24.64
C LYS A 34 -24.02 14.71 23.50
N ASN A 35 -23.43 13.94 22.58
CA ASN A 35 -24.10 13.31 21.44
C ASN A 35 -25.03 14.26 20.64
N GLY A 36 -24.60 15.50 20.42
CA GLY A 36 -25.35 16.49 19.64
C GLY A 36 -26.55 17.13 20.35
N ARG A 37 -26.68 16.98 21.67
CA ARG A 37 -27.67 17.70 22.49
C ARG A 37 -26.98 18.61 23.51
N VAL A 38 -27.58 19.77 23.74
CA VAL A 38 -27.23 20.69 24.84
C VAL A 38 -27.66 20.04 26.15
N LEU A 39 -26.75 19.96 27.12
CA LEU A 39 -27.11 19.70 28.51
C LEU A 39 -27.48 21.05 29.15
N LYS A 40 -28.61 21.12 29.86
CA LYS A 40 -29.09 22.39 30.47
C LYS A 40 -28.00 23.00 31.37
N SER A 41 -27.91 24.32 31.34
CA SER A 41 -27.07 25.08 32.28
C SER A 41 -27.51 24.85 33.73
N ASP A 42 -26.58 25.11 34.64
CA ASP A 42 -26.83 25.22 36.09
C ASP A 42 -27.21 23.90 36.81
N ALA A 43 -26.62 22.77 36.40
CA ALA A 43 -26.52 21.56 37.22
C ALA A 43 -25.20 20.80 37.00
N VAL A 44 -24.36 20.71 38.04
CA VAL A 44 -23.27 19.71 38.11
C VAL A 44 -23.88 18.40 38.60
N PRO A 45 -23.73 17.26 37.90
CA PRO A 45 -24.29 15.98 38.36
C PRO A 45 -23.55 15.44 39.59
N SER A 46 -24.07 15.73 40.78
CA SER A 46 -23.60 15.21 42.06
C SER A 46 -23.93 13.70 42.20
N GLY A 47 -23.15 12.84 41.53
CA GLY A 47 -23.48 11.42 41.41
C GLY A 47 -22.41 10.51 40.79
N LEU A 48 -21.12 10.88 40.84
CA LEU A 48 -20.00 10.04 40.38
C LEU A 48 -18.88 10.01 41.42
N VAL A 49 -19.04 9.15 42.44
CA VAL A 49 -18.02 8.92 43.49
C VAL A 49 -17.74 7.42 43.60
N SER A 50 -16.46 7.04 43.46
CA SER A 50 -15.92 5.67 43.58
C SER A 50 -16.37 4.70 42.47
N ARG A 51 -15.46 4.03 41.74
CA ARG A 51 -14.26 3.33 42.23
C ARG A 51 -13.00 3.58 41.39
N LYS A 52 -11.88 3.76 42.10
CA LYS A 52 -10.45 3.74 41.70
C LYS A 52 -10.06 3.86 40.21
N HIS A 53 -9.29 4.93 39.92
CA HIS A 53 -8.38 5.11 38.78
C HIS A 53 -8.99 5.25 37.37
N GLU A 54 -9.73 6.34 37.15
CA GLU A 54 -9.76 7.00 35.84
C GLU A 54 -9.49 8.51 36.00
N THR A 55 -8.56 9.06 35.24
CA THR A 55 -8.39 10.51 35.07
C THR A 55 -9.32 10.99 33.96
N HIS A 56 -10.37 11.73 34.30
CA HIS A 56 -11.30 12.29 33.32
C HIS A 56 -10.75 13.58 32.70
N ILE A 57 -10.36 13.52 31.41
CA ILE A 57 -9.93 14.69 30.65
C ILE A 57 -11.16 15.55 30.30
N GLY A 58 -11.24 16.73 30.89
CA GLY A 58 -12.23 17.74 30.53
C GLY A 58 -11.84 18.50 29.26
N LEU A 59 -12.46 18.15 28.13
CA LEU A 59 -12.26 18.88 26.87
C LEU A 59 -13.06 20.19 26.86
N GLY A 60 -12.38 21.29 27.17
CA GLY A 60 -12.89 22.64 26.96
C GLY A 60 -12.80 23.03 25.49
N VAL A 61 -13.90 23.53 24.93
CA VAL A 61 -13.94 24.12 23.57
C VAL A 61 -14.22 25.61 23.70
N CYS A 62 -13.23 26.44 23.33
CA CYS A 62 -13.41 27.88 23.27
C CYS A 62 -13.45 28.32 21.78
N PRO A 63 -14.62 28.72 21.25
CA PRO A 63 -14.75 29.21 19.88
C PRO A 63 -14.25 30.65 19.76
N VAL A 64 -13.12 30.86 19.07
CA VAL A 64 -12.67 32.19 18.65
C VAL A 64 -13.47 32.58 17.40
N ILE A 65 -14.10 33.75 17.42
CA ILE A 65 -14.89 34.26 16.31
C ILE A 65 -14.20 35.45 15.66
N ARG A 66 -14.11 35.44 14.33
CA ARG A 66 -13.76 36.62 13.52
C ARG A 66 -14.90 36.93 12.56
N GLU A 67 -15.39 38.16 12.60
CA GLU A 67 -16.33 38.67 11.61
C GLU A 67 -15.66 38.81 10.23
N LEU A 68 -16.41 38.45 9.20
CA LEU A 68 -16.07 38.60 7.80
C LEU A 68 -17.10 39.53 7.15
N GLU A 69 -16.66 40.26 6.13
CA GLU A 69 -17.53 41.13 5.35
C GLU A 69 -18.74 40.36 4.79
N ASN A 70 -19.86 41.08 4.61
CA ASN A 70 -21.18 40.54 4.28
C ASN A 70 -21.88 39.76 5.42
N GLY A 71 -21.61 40.11 6.68
CA GLY A 71 -22.36 39.62 7.86
C GLY A 71 -22.18 38.13 8.16
N ARG A 72 -21.00 37.59 7.87
CA ARG A 72 -20.65 36.18 8.10
C ARG A 72 -19.59 36.10 9.18
N TYR A 73 -19.58 35.02 9.96
CA TYR A 73 -18.64 34.85 11.07
C TYR A 73 -17.86 33.55 10.90
N LEU A 74 -16.53 33.65 10.94
CA LEU A 74 -15.63 32.52 10.98
C LEU A 74 -15.44 32.08 12.43
N VAL A 75 -15.91 30.88 12.75
CA VAL A 75 -15.80 30.30 14.10
C VAL A 75 -14.68 29.24 14.10
N SER A 76 -13.61 29.50 14.85
CA SER A 76 -12.49 28.58 15.03
C SER A 76 -12.51 27.97 16.42
N THR A 77 -12.82 26.67 16.52
CA THR A 77 -12.79 25.92 17.79
C THR A 77 -11.37 25.45 18.10
N SER A 78 -10.74 26.06 19.10
CA SER A 78 -9.55 25.50 19.73
C SER A 78 -9.97 24.52 20.85
N PHE A 79 -9.27 23.39 20.93
CA PHE A 79 -9.39 22.42 22.02
C PHE A 79 -8.24 22.65 23.00
N TYR A 80 -8.54 22.64 24.30
CA TYR A 80 -7.54 22.68 25.35
C TYR A 80 -7.87 21.60 26.39
N GLU A 81 -6.85 20.87 26.83
CA GLU A 81 -6.95 19.95 27.96
C GLU A 81 -6.71 20.73 29.25
N VAL A 82 -7.66 20.65 30.19
CA VAL A 82 -7.51 21.26 31.51
C VAL A 82 -7.10 20.17 32.50
N TYR A 83 -5.90 20.29 33.06
CA TYR A 83 -5.39 19.44 34.13
C TYR A 83 -5.72 20.08 35.49
N SER A 84 -6.15 19.29 36.46
CA SER A 84 -6.24 19.71 37.85
C SER A 84 -4.90 19.47 38.55
N GLU A 85 -4.23 20.52 39.00
CA GLU A 85 -3.07 20.38 39.90
C GLU A 85 -3.55 19.93 41.28
N ASP A 86 -3.17 18.72 41.68
CA ASP A 86 -3.35 18.21 43.03
C ASP A 86 -2.05 18.49 43.82
N GLN A 87 -2.02 19.58 44.59
CA GLN A 87 -0.79 20.07 45.22
C GLN A 87 -0.31 19.16 46.36
N THR A 88 0.80 18.46 46.14
CA THR A 88 1.59 17.82 47.20
C THR A 88 3.07 18.14 47.05
N GLU A 89 3.64 18.85 48.03
CA GLU A 89 5.09 19.13 48.09
C GLU A 89 5.90 17.87 48.44
N PRO A 90 7.04 17.61 47.78
CA PRO A 90 8.08 16.73 48.30
C PRO A 90 9.07 17.52 49.17
N ALA A 91 9.26 17.10 50.42
CA ALA A 91 10.07 17.81 51.41
C ALA A 91 11.58 17.89 51.06
N GLN A 92 12.24 18.93 51.58
CA GLN A 92 13.69 19.11 51.48
C GLN A 92 14.45 17.99 52.22
N SER A 93 15.58 17.54 51.67
CA SER A 93 16.66 16.96 52.47
C SER A 93 18.04 17.38 51.95
N LYS A 94 18.98 17.60 52.88
CA LYS A 94 20.37 18.01 52.60
C LYS A 94 21.33 16.94 53.08
N ALA A 95 22.27 16.51 52.24
CA ALA A 95 23.49 15.81 52.63
C ALA A 95 24.60 16.14 51.61
N ALA A 96 25.87 16.18 52.03
CA ALA A 96 26.97 16.71 51.21
C ALA A 96 28.36 16.15 51.59
N LYS A 97 29.31 16.24 50.64
CA LYS A 97 30.77 15.90 50.75
C LYS A 97 31.05 14.38 50.88
N LYS A 98 32.24 13.84 50.60
CA LYS A 98 33.47 14.32 49.89
C LYS A 98 33.67 13.39 48.64
N THR A 99 34.79 13.15 47.93
CA THR A 99 36.24 13.34 48.15
C THR A 99 36.98 13.56 46.80
N GLU A 100 38.32 13.68 46.80
CA GLU A 100 39.20 13.57 45.62
C GLU A 100 39.12 12.16 44.96
N GLY A 101 39.61 11.90 43.72
CA GLY A 101 40.17 12.78 42.68
C GLY A 101 41.50 12.25 42.06
N ARG A 102 41.73 12.46 40.74
CA ARG A 102 43.07 12.38 40.12
C ARG A 102 43.14 13.10 38.77
N LYS A 103 44.25 13.80 38.50
CA LYS A 103 44.60 14.36 37.17
C LYS A 103 45.16 13.27 36.24
N LYS A 104 45.03 13.49 34.93
CA LYS A 104 46.20 13.50 34.03
C LYS A 104 45.95 14.46 32.84
N GLU A 105 47.00 15.12 32.39
CA GLU A 105 47.01 16.09 31.27
C GLU A 105 47.76 15.49 30.08
N GLU A 106 47.31 15.73 28.85
CA GLU A 106 48.00 15.50 27.55
C GLU A 106 47.07 16.13 26.47
N SER A 107 47.15 17.43 26.17
CA SER A 107 48.07 18.10 25.21
C SER A 107 47.60 18.06 23.73
N PHE A 108 47.10 19.19 23.23
CA PHE A 108 46.75 19.42 21.81
C PHE A 108 47.98 19.80 20.96
N PRO A 109 48.04 19.40 19.68
CA PRO A 109 48.73 20.13 18.62
C PRO A 109 47.73 20.98 17.81
N SER A 110 47.99 22.29 17.70
CA SER A 110 47.23 23.21 16.84
C SER A 110 47.75 23.19 15.40
N PHE A 111 46.87 23.11 14.39
CA PHE A 111 47.24 23.33 13.00
C PHE A 111 46.27 24.27 12.24
N LEU A 112 46.90 24.99 11.32
CA LEU A 112 46.54 26.22 10.61
C LEU A 112 45.18 26.26 9.87
N PRO A 113 44.63 27.46 9.58
CA PRO A 113 43.42 27.63 8.76
C PRO A 113 43.67 27.35 7.27
N PRO A 114 42.62 27.04 6.48
CA PRO A 114 42.74 26.83 5.03
C PRO A 114 43.01 28.14 4.26
N PRO A 115 43.72 28.07 3.11
CA PRO A 115 44.04 29.25 2.30
C PRO A 115 42.82 29.75 1.49
N SER A 116 42.69 31.07 1.41
CA SER A 116 41.75 31.74 0.50
C SER A 116 42.22 31.63 -0.95
N LEU A 117 41.42 31.03 -1.84
CA LEU A 117 41.69 31.02 -3.27
C LEU A 117 41.18 32.31 -3.93
N VAL A 118 42.09 33.00 -4.61
CA VAL A 118 41.85 34.22 -5.39
C VAL A 118 41.43 33.86 -6.81
N ALA A 119 40.52 34.64 -7.40
CA ALA A 119 40.07 34.43 -8.77
C ALA A 119 41.16 34.80 -9.82
N PRO A 120 41.38 34.00 -10.87
CA PRO A 120 42.17 34.41 -12.02
C PRO A 120 41.39 35.36 -12.93
N SER A 121 42.09 36.34 -13.51
CA SER A 121 41.54 37.37 -14.40
C SER A 121 41.38 36.89 -15.85
N ALA A 122 40.55 37.62 -16.61
CA ALA A 122 40.20 37.33 -18.00
C ALA A 122 41.38 37.30 -19.00
N THR A 123 41.19 36.56 -20.09
CA THR A 123 41.80 36.78 -21.41
C THR A 123 40.70 36.89 -22.47
N ASN A 124 40.93 37.70 -23.51
CA ASN A 124 39.94 38.08 -24.53
C ASN A 124 39.88 37.09 -25.72
N LEU A 125 39.09 37.47 -26.74
CA LEU A 125 38.79 36.81 -28.03
C LEU A 125 37.61 35.82 -27.95
N ASP A 126 36.56 35.90 -28.78
CA ASP A 126 36.25 36.90 -29.82
C ASP A 126 34.74 37.12 -29.98
N ALA A 127 34.34 38.23 -30.59
CA ALA A 127 32.94 38.68 -30.64
C ALA A 127 32.25 38.42 -32.00
N ASN A 128 31.06 37.83 -31.99
CA ASN A 128 30.13 37.81 -33.13
C ASN A 128 28.65 37.91 -32.72
N VAL A 129 28.26 39.15 -32.37
CA VAL A 129 27.21 39.92 -33.06
C VAL A 129 25.81 39.27 -33.28
N LEU A 130 24.81 39.84 -32.58
CA LEU A 130 23.34 39.84 -32.83
C LEU A 130 22.52 38.55 -32.56
N PRO A 131 21.21 38.67 -32.25
CA PRO A 131 20.62 39.61 -31.29
C PRO A 131 19.61 38.96 -30.32
N ALA A 132 19.32 39.62 -29.19
CA ALA A 132 18.26 39.19 -28.28
C ALA A 132 16.86 39.50 -28.85
N ASN A 133 15.97 38.50 -28.89
CA ASN A 133 14.56 38.67 -29.21
C ASN A 133 13.69 38.42 -27.97
N THR A 134 12.98 39.44 -27.52
CA THR A 134 12.01 39.37 -26.41
C THR A 134 10.77 38.57 -26.81
N PHE A 135 10.63 37.35 -26.29
CA PHE A 135 9.43 36.52 -26.53
C PHE A 135 8.33 36.77 -25.48
N THR A 136 7.65 37.91 -25.60
CA THR A 136 6.39 38.15 -24.88
C THR A 136 5.20 37.62 -25.70
N SER A 137 4.84 36.35 -25.51
CA SER A 137 3.59 35.78 -26.06
C SER A 137 2.72 35.22 -24.94
N LYS A 138 1.60 35.88 -24.66
CA LYS A 138 0.54 35.33 -23.80
C LYS A 138 -0.11 34.14 -24.51
N THR A 139 0.01 32.95 -23.94
CA THR A 139 -0.91 31.84 -24.23
C THR A 139 -1.72 31.54 -22.97
N ASN A 140 -2.93 32.09 -22.90
CA ASN A 140 -3.96 31.54 -22.02
C ASN A 140 -4.34 30.17 -22.57
N LEU A 141 -3.58 29.14 -22.20
CA LEU A 141 -4.03 27.76 -22.31
C LEU A 141 -5.18 27.57 -21.32
N GLU A 142 -6.40 27.80 -21.79
CA GLU A 142 -7.59 27.36 -21.09
C GLU A 142 -7.49 25.85 -20.91
N THR A 143 -7.23 25.42 -19.67
CA THR A 143 -7.10 24.01 -19.29
C THR A 143 -8.47 23.35 -19.28
N THR A 144 -9.06 23.23 -20.48
CA THR A 144 -10.24 22.43 -20.75
C THR A 144 -9.97 21.04 -20.18
N PRO A 145 -10.69 20.60 -19.13
CA PRO A 145 -10.36 19.35 -18.45
C PRO A 145 -10.48 18.22 -19.46
N LEU A 146 -9.35 17.53 -19.69
CA LEU A 146 -9.21 16.57 -20.79
C LEU A 146 -10.39 15.59 -20.74
N LYS A 147 -11.27 15.65 -21.75
CA LYS A 147 -12.40 14.74 -21.86
C LYS A 147 -11.83 13.35 -22.14
N ILE A 148 -11.63 12.58 -21.08
CA ILE A 148 -11.31 11.16 -21.14
C ILE A 148 -12.34 10.54 -22.09
N PRO A 149 -11.93 9.94 -23.22
CA PRO A 149 -12.88 9.37 -24.16
C PRO A 149 -13.72 8.31 -23.43
N PRO A 150 -15.00 8.14 -23.77
CA PRO A 150 -15.82 7.09 -23.18
C PRO A 150 -15.20 5.74 -23.54
N VAL A 151 -14.47 5.15 -22.59
CA VAL A 151 -13.93 3.79 -22.71
C VAL A 151 -15.11 2.88 -23.02
N ASN A 152 -14.99 2.07 -24.06
CA ASN A 152 -16.05 1.13 -24.43
C ASN A 152 -16.16 0.11 -23.28
N ASN A 153 -17.17 0.28 -22.40
CA ASN A 153 -17.30 -0.45 -21.14
C ASN A 153 -17.78 -1.89 -21.32
N GLU A 154 -17.48 -2.50 -22.47
CA GLU A 154 -17.63 -3.93 -22.70
C GLU A 154 -16.76 -4.66 -21.69
N VAL A 155 -17.40 -5.45 -20.83
CA VAL A 155 -16.71 -6.29 -19.85
C VAL A 155 -16.63 -7.70 -20.41
N TRP A 156 -15.51 -8.37 -20.18
CA TRP A 156 -15.19 -9.62 -20.84
C TRP A 156 -14.89 -10.72 -19.81
N ALA A 157 -15.10 -11.95 -20.24
CA ALA A 157 -14.63 -13.16 -19.57
C ALA A 157 -13.71 -13.97 -20.50
N TYR A 158 -12.79 -14.74 -19.92
CA TYR A 158 -12.01 -15.74 -20.65
C TYR A 158 -12.69 -17.10 -20.49
N VAL A 159 -13.08 -17.69 -21.61
CA VAL A 159 -13.88 -18.92 -21.68
C VAL A 159 -13.14 -19.94 -22.54
N PRO A 160 -13.07 -21.23 -22.19
CA PRO A 160 -12.47 -22.25 -23.04
C PRO A 160 -13.11 -22.29 -24.43
N THR A 161 -12.30 -22.44 -25.48
CA THR A 161 -12.79 -22.60 -26.85
C THR A 161 -13.54 -23.91 -27.06
N SER A 162 -13.23 -24.94 -26.26
CA SER A 162 -13.87 -26.25 -26.23
C SER A 162 -15.22 -26.30 -25.50
N LEU A 163 -15.71 -25.21 -24.90
CA LEU A 163 -16.98 -25.21 -24.17
C LEU A 163 -18.16 -25.44 -25.12
N THR A 164 -18.74 -26.65 -25.03
CA THR A 164 -19.76 -27.17 -25.95
C THR A 164 -21.10 -26.44 -25.79
N GLU A 165 -22.02 -26.59 -26.75
CA GLU A 165 -23.39 -26.05 -26.58
C GLU A 165 -24.17 -26.80 -25.49
N ASP A 166 -23.88 -28.10 -25.26
CA ASP A 166 -24.46 -28.87 -24.15
C ASP A 166 -24.01 -28.32 -22.80
N ASP A 167 -22.71 -28.01 -22.63
CA ASP A 167 -22.19 -27.34 -21.44
C ASP A 167 -22.90 -25.99 -21.20
N ARG A 168 -23.24 -25.25 -22.26
CA ARG A 168 -23.96 -23.97 -22.17
C ARG A 168 -25.44 -24.15 -21.86
N LEU A 169 -26.09 -25.16 -22.43
CA LEU A 169 -27.49 -25.49 -22.18
C LEU A 169 -27.70 -25.97 -20.72
N LEU A 170 -26.75 -26.74 -20.18
CA LEU A 170 -26.69 -27.13 -18.77
C LEU A 170 -26.50 -25.93 -17.83
N LEU A 171 -25.85 -24.87 -18.31
CA LEU A 171 -25.66 -23.63 -17.55
C LEU A 171 -26.85 -22.65 -17.67
N GLY A 172 -27.52 -22.54 -18.82
CA GLY A 172 -28.70 -21.68 -19.01
C GLY A 172 -28.50 -20.25 -18.45
N ASP A 173 -29.43 -19.78 -17.62
CA ASP A 173 -29.39 -18.45 -16.97
C ASP A 173 -28.12 -18.15 -16.13
N ASP A 174 -27.30 -19.17 -15.82
CA ASP A 174 -26.04 -19.01 -15.09
C ASP A 174 -24.81 -18.86 -16.00
N LEU A 175 -24.97 -18.91 -17.33
CA LEU A 175 -23.88 -18.99 -18.29
C LEU A 175 -22.85 -17.87 -18.14
N GLU A 176 -23.27 -16.61 -18.01
CA GLU A 176 -22.34 -15.49 -17.83
C GLU A 176 -21.66 -15.44 -16.46
N LEU A 177 -22.36 -15.89 -15.41
CA LEU A 177 -21.75 -16.02 -14.08
C LEU A 177 -20.74 -17.18 -14.08
N ALA A 178 -21.01 -18.27 -14.81
CA ALA A 178 -20.07 -19.36 -15.03
C ALA A 178 -18.88 -18.92 -15.88
N TYR A 179 -19.07 -18.05 -16.88
CA TYR A 179 -17.97 -17.38 -17.57
C TYR A 179 -17.11 -16.54 -16.60
N CYS A 180 -17.72 -15.87 -15.61
CA CYS A 180 -16.94 -15.20 -14.55
C CYS A 180 -16.15 -16.20 -13.69
N VAL A 181 -16.68 -17.39 -13.39
CA VAL A 181 -15.93 -18.46 -12.71
C VAL A 181 -14.75 -18.95 -13.57
N MET A 182 -14.98 -19.24 -14.85
CA MET A 182 -13.93 -19.67 -15.79
C MET A 182 -12.83 -18.60 -15.95
N HIS A 183 -13.23 -17.33 -16.08
CA HIS A 183 -12.32 -16.19 -16.12
C HIS A 183 -11.50 -16.08 -14.84
N LEU A 184 -12.11 -16.23 -13.65
CA LEU A 184 -11.38 -16.22 -12.37
C LEU A 184 -10.40 -17.40 -12.25
N ILE A 185 -10.75 -18.60 -12.72
CA ILE A 185 -9.85 -19.76 -12.74
C ILE A 185 -8.66 -19.49 -13.65
N HIS A 186 -8.90 -19.02 -14.89
CA HIS A 186 -7.84 -18.63 -15.81
C HIS A 186 -6.96 -17.51 -15.24
N PHE A 187 -7.58 -16.49 -14.65
CA PHE A 187 -6.91 -15.35 -14.02
C PHE A 187 -5.97 -15.78 -12.89
N PHE A 188 -6.47 -16.56 -11.92
CA PHE A 188 -5.62 -16.98 -10.81
C PHE A 188 -4.53 -17.96 -11.24
N ARG A 189 -4.76 -18.79 -12.27
CA ARG A 189 -3.69 -19.64 -12.82
C ARG A 189 -2.50 -18.81 -13.31
N VAL A 190 -2.76 -17.86 -14.21
CA VAL A 190 -1.73 -16.95 -14.75
C VAL A 190 -1.09 -16.13 -13.63
N ARG A 191 -1.89 -15.51 -12.76
CA ARG A 191 -1.39 -14.69 -11.64
C ARG A 191 -0.52 -15.46 -10.63
N THR A 192 -0.66 -16.78 -10.55
CA THR A 192 0.11 -17.64 -9.62
C THR A 192 1.02 -18.64 -10.33
N ASN A 193 1.32 -18.42 -11.62
CA ASN A 193 2.18 -19.26 -12.46
C ASN A 193 1.80 -20.76 -12.49
N LYS A 194 0.51 -21.07 -12.29
CA LYS A 194 -0.01 -22.43 -12.18
C LYS A 194 -0.32 -23.06 -13.54
N GLY A 195 0.23 -24.26 -13.75
CA GLY A 195 0.08 -25.01 -14.99
C GLY A 195 -1.35 -25.45 -15.27
N LYS A 196 -1.60 -26.06 -16.44
CA LYS A 196 -2.96 -26.45 -16.86
C LYS A 196 -3.68 -27.43 -15.92
N HIS A 197 -2.95 -28.23 -15.16
CA HIS A 197 -3.50 -29.29 -14.30
C HIS A 197 -3.57 -28.93 -12.81
N ASP A 198 -2.97 -27.80 -12.39
CA ASP A 198 -2.95 -27.32 -11.00
C ASP A 198 -4.33 -26.85 -10.50
N TRP A 199 -4.51 -26.94 -9.18
CA TRP A 199 -5.73 -26.47 -8.49
C TRP A 199 -5.68 -24.97 -8.21
N VAL A 200 -6.75 -24.26 -8.54
CA VAL A 200 -6.94 -22.84 -8.25
C VAL A 200 -7.67 -22.67 -6.93
N GLU A 201 -7.03 -22.05 -5.96
CA GLU A 201 -7.72 -21.66 -4.72
C GLU A 201 -8.66 -20.48 -5.01
N LEU A 202 -9.96 -20.75 -5.05
CA LEU A 202 -10.99 -19.71 -5.05
C LEU A 202 -11.61 -19.67 -3.65
N SER A 203 -10.97 -18.92 -2.75
CA SER A 203 -11.39 -18.86 -1.36
C SER A 203 -12.84 -18.37 -1.25
N ARG A 204 -13.57 -18.93 -0.29
CA ARG A 204 -14.98 -18.63 -0.03
C ARG A 204 -15.23 -17.13 -0.04
N ASP A 205 -14.48 -16.39 0.77
CA ASP A 205 -14.77 -14.99 1.05
C ASP A 205 -14.43 -14.08 -0.14
N TYR A 206 -13.40 -14.42 -0.92
CA TYR A 206 -13.07 -13.73 -2.17
C TYR A 206 -14.22 -13.86 -3.19
N CYS A 207 -14.74 -15.07 -3.38
CA CYS A 207 -15.88 -15.29 -4.27
C CYS A 207 -17.18 -14.67 -3.72
N VAL A 208 -17.43 -14.75 -2.41
CA VAL A 208 -18.61 -14.13 -1.78
C VAL A 208 -18.56 -12.60 -1.89
N GLU A 209 -17.40 -11.98 -1.76
CA GLU A 209 -17.23 -10.53 -1.97
C GLU A 209 -17.41 -10.13 -3.43
N ARG A 210 -16.78 -10.86 -4.37
CA ARG A 210 -16.92 -10.61 -5.82
C ARG A 210 -18.35 -10.76 -6.30
N PHE A 211 -19.03 -11.86 -5.95
CA PHE A 211 -20.39 -12.20 -6.40
C PHE A 211 -21.50 -11.50 -5.60
N GLY A 212 -21.14 -10.66 -4.62
CA GLY A 212 -21.80 -9.37 -4.36
C GLY A 212 -23.32 -9.37 -4.13
N GLY A 213 -23.81 -10.19 -3.19
CA GLY A 213 -25.23 -10.25 -2.79
C GLY A 213 -25.43 -10.59 -1.31
N ARG A 214 -26.69 -10.87 -0.90
CA ARG A 214 -26.96 -11.42 0.45
C ARG A 214 -26.39 -12.84 0.53
N HIS A 215 -25.25 -12.99 1.23
CA HIS A 215 -24.60 -14.26 1.57
C HIS A 215 -24.24 -15.19 0.40
N GLY A 216 -23.64 -14.65 -0.67
CA GLY A 216 -22.88 -15.47 -1.64
C GLY A 216 -23.65 -16.48 -2.49
N ALA A 217 -24.98 -16.51 -2.40
CA ALA A 217 -25.82 -17.55 -3.01
C ALA A 217 -25.58 -17.73 -4.52
N ASN A 218 -25.28 -16.65 -5.24
CA ASN A 218 -24.98 -16.71 -6.68
C ASN A 218 -23.69 -17.48 -6.98
N TRP A 219 -22.63 -17.30 -6.19
CA TRP A 219 -21.40 -18.10 -6.33
C TRP A 219 -21.69 -19.59 -6.11
N TYR A 220 -22.36 -19.94 -5.01
CA TYR A 220 -22.68 -21.34 -4.71
C TYR A 220 -23.56 -21.99 -5.79
N ARG A 221 -24.65 -21.30 -6.19
CA ARG A 221 -25.59 -21.77 -7.22
C ARG A 221 -24.90 -22.04 -8.56
N VAL A 222 -24.03 -21.13 -9.01
CA VAL A 222 -23.27 -21.26 -10.26
C VAL A 222 -22.22 -22.37 -10.15
N ARG A 223 -21.43 -22.38 -9.07
CA ARG A 223 -20.41 -23.39 -8.79
C ARG A 223 -21.01 -24.79 -8.78
N ASP A 224 -22.09 -25.00 -8.04
CA ASP A 224 -22.70 -26.32 -7.85
C ASP A 224 -23.34 -26.81 -9.16
N LYS A 225 -23.85 -25.89 -10.00
CA LYS A 225 -24.31 -26.18 -11.36
C LYS A 225 -23.17 -26.59 -12.28
N MET A 226 -22.02 -25.89 -12.25
CA MET A 226 -20.82 -26.25 -13.01
C MET A 226 -20.23 -27.60 -12.57
N ILE A 227 -20.24 -27.92 -11.27
CA ILE A 227 -19.80 -29.22 -10.75
C ILE A 227 -20.76 -30.32 -11.20
N LYS A 228 -22.08 -30.10 -11.10
CA LYS A 228 -23.10 -31.07 -11.55
C LYS A 228 -23.06 -31.31 -13.07
N ALA A 229 -22.70 -30.29 -13.86
CA ALA A 229 -22.46 -30.41 -15.30
C ALA A 229 -21.09 -31.06 -15.65
N GLY A 230 -20.24 -31.36 -14.66
CA GLY A 230 -18.89 -31.88 -14.87
C GLY A 230 -17.91 -30.85 -15.47
N ILE A 231 -18.32 -29.61 -15.67
CA ILE A 231 -17.51 -28.49 -16.19
C ILE A 231 -16.39 -28.11 -15.21
N LEU A 232 -16.72 -28.15 -13.91
CA LEU A 232 -15.83 -27.80 -12.82
C LEU A 232 -15.51 -29.05 -11.99
N GLU A 233 -14.23 -29.40 -11.91
CA GLU A 233 -13.74 -30.39 -10.96
C GLU A 233 -13.57 -29.74 -9.58
N GLU A 234 -14.12 -30.38 -8.55
CA GLU A 234 -13.71 -30.19 -7.15
C GLU A 234 -12.91 -31.42 -6.67
N PRO A 235 -12.07 -31.30 -5.63
CA PRO A 235 -11.22 -32.39 -5.18
C PRO A 235 -12.05 -33.45 -4.45
N LYS A 236 -11.84 -34.73 -4.79
CA LYS A 236 -12.65 -35.84 -4.25
C LYS A 236 -12.58 -35.91 -2.72
N LYS A 237 -13.74 -36.12 -2.09
CA LYS A 237 -13.93 -36.18 -0.63
C LYS A 237 -13.14 -37.30 0.05
N ASP A 238 -12.70 -38.31 -0.70
CA ASP A 238 -11.89 -39.41 -0.18
C ASP A 238 -10.48 -38.96 0.25
N ASN A 239 -10.01 -37.81 -0.26
CA ASN A 239 -8.79 -37.11 0.17
C ASN A 239 -9.08 -35.98 1.19
N ALA A 240 -10.29 -35.91 1.74
CA ALA A 240 -10.67 -34.94 2.77
C ALA A 240 -10.90 -35.63 4.11
N ARG A 241 -10.20 -35.18 5.16
CA ARG A 241 -10.69 -35.42 6.52
C ARG A 241 -11.76 -34.38 6.84
N LYS A 242 -12.78 -34.76 7.60
CA LYS A 242 -13.49 -33.77 8.41
C LYS A 242 -12.51 -33.20 9.43
N ASP A 243 -12.66 -31.93 9.75
CA ASP A 243 -12.15 -31.38 11.00
C ASP A 243 -12.85 -32.03 12.21
N ASP A 244 -12.20 -32.01 13.38
CA ASP A 244 -12.77 -32.58 14.62
C ASP A 244 -14.03 -31.82 15.11
N TYR A 245 -14.38 -30.70 14.46
CA TYR A 245 -15.56 -29.87 14.73
C TYR A 245 -16.68 -30.02 13.68
N GLY A 246 -16.44 -30.76 12.59
CA GLY A 246 -17.45 -31.10 11.58
C GLY A 246 -17.95 -29.93 10.71
N LEU A 247 -17.19 -28.83 10.62
CA LEU A 247 -17.55 -27.61 9.90
C LEU A 247 -16.81 -27.43 8.56
N GLY A 248 -15.79 -28.25 8.26
CA GLY A 248 -14.97 -28.16 7.06
C GLY A 248 -14.52 -29.50 6.46
N LEU A 249 -14.23 -29.48 5.16
CA LEU A 249 -13.51 -30.55 4.47
C LEU A 249 -12.04 -30.13 4.38
N VAL A 250 -11.19 -30.71 5.24
CA VAL A 250 -9.74 -30.51 5.22
C VAL A 250 -9.15 -31.38 4.13
N LEU A 251 -9.07 -30.80 2.93
CA LEU A 251 -8.50 -31.41 1.74
C LEU A 251 -6.98 -31.33 1.74
N THR A 252 -6.31 -32.48 1.80
CA THR A 252 -4.86 -32.54 1.57
C THR A 252 -4.55 -32.42 0.08
N ASP A 253 -3.78 -31.40 -0.29
CA ASP A 253 -2.97 -31.41 -1.52
C ASP A 253 -2.15 -32.72 -1.54
N PRO A 254 -1.98 -33.42 -2.68
CA PRO A 254 -0.99 -34.50 -2.80
C PRO A 254 0.45 -34.08 -2.41
N ARG A 255 0.76 -32.77 -2.39
CA ARG A 255 2.02 -32.19 -1.86
C ARG A 255 2.01 -31.91 -0.34
N GLY A 256 0.89 -32.18 0.34
CA GLY A 256 0.84 -32.43 1.79
C GLY A 256 1.21 -31.27 2.73
N VAL A 257 0.47 -30.15 2.72
CA VAL A 257 0.57 -29.10 3.76
C VAL A 257 -0.62 -29.21 4.73
N PRO A 258 -0.45 -29.73 5.97
CA PRO A 258 -1.56 -29.87 6.92
C PRO A 258 -2.05 -28.53 7.46
N GLY A 259 -3.38 -28.43 7.67
CA GLY A 259 -4.00 -27.29 8.37
C GLY A 259 -4.45 -26.13 7.48
N HIS A 260 -4.79 -26.39 6.21
CA HIS A 260 -5.42 -25.41 5.32
C HIS A 260 -6.64 -26.00 4.60
N LEU A 261 -7.75 -25.24 4.57
CA LEU A 261 -8.98 -25.59 3.85
C LEU A 261 -8.81 -25.31 2.35
N CYS A 262 -8.43 -26.32 1.57
CA CYS A 262 -8.21 -26.17 0.12
C CYS A 262 -9.54 -26.09 -0.66
N TYR A 263 -10.04 -24.87 -0.91
CA TYR A 263 -11.08 -24.60 -1.90
C TYR A 263 -10.49 -24.55 -3.32
N GLY A 264 -9.79 -25.63 -3.69
CA GLY A 264 -9.17 -25.80 -5.00
C GLY A 264 -10.19 -26.18 -6.07
N TYR A 265 -10.27 -25.44 -7.17
CA TYR A 265 -11.09 -25.75 -8.33
C TYR A 265 -10.25 -25.79 -9.60
N ARG A 266 -10.66 -26.60 -10.59
CA ARG A 266 -10.11 -26.58 -11.95
C ARG A 266 -11.16 -27.00 -12.96
N LEU A 267 -10.96 -26.69 -14.24
CA LEU A 267 -11.88 -27.10 -15.31
C LEU A 267 -11.62 -28.56 -15.72
N ARG A 268 -12.64 -29.23 -16.28
CA ARG A 268 -12.58 -30.56 -16.94
C ARG A 268 -11.43 -30.64 -17.95
N GLU A 269 -10.88 -31.84 -18.19
CA GLU A 269 -9.68 -32.10 -19.02
C GLU A 269 -9.62 -31.31 -20.34
N ASP A 270 -10.66 -31.44 -21.17
CA ASP A 270 -10.89 -30.76 -22.44
C ASP A 270 -11.00 -29.24 -22.31
N LEU A 271 -11.56 -28.75 -21.20
CA LEU A 271 -11.74 -27.32 -20.91
C LEU A 271 -10.45 -26.67 -20.34
N ARG A 272 -9.61 -27.42 -19.61
CA ARG A 272 -8.29 -26.95 -19.14
C ARG A 272 -7.19 -27.05 -20.20
N ALA A 273 -7.29 -28.03 -21.11
CA ALA A 273 -6.31 -28.24 -22.17
C ALA A 273 -6.43 -27.18 -23.28
N ALA A 274 -7.66 -26.78 -23.62
CA ALA A 274 -7.96 -25.86 -24.71
C ALA A 274 -7.40 -24.44 -24.53
N THR A 275 -7.43 -23.68 -25.63
CA THR A 275 -7.23 -22.23 -25.63
C THR A 275 -8.42 -21.52 -24.99
N THR A 276 -8.26 -20.25 -24.60
CA THR A 276 -9.38 -19.41 -24.19
C THR A 276 -9.73 -18.39 -25.28
N LYS A 277 -11.01 -18.03 -25.35
CA LYS A 277 -11.54 -16.90 -26.13
C LYS A 277 -12.11 -15.85 -25.18
N ARG A 278 -12.14 -14.59 -25.62
CA ARG A 278 -12.94 -13.55 -24.96
C ARG A 278 -14.42 -13.76 -25.27
N THR A 279 -15.28 -13.54 -24.29
CA THR A 279 -16.73 -13.42 -24.47
C THR A 279 -17.20 -12.15 -23.77
N ILE A 280 -18.06 -11.35 -24.40
CA ILE A 280 -18.68 -10.17 -23.79
C ILE A 280 -19.66 -10.63 -22.69
N LEU A 281 -19.69 -9.91 -21.58
CA LEU A 281 -20.67 -10.04 -20.51
C LEU A 281 -21.74 -8.96 -20.66
N THR A 282 -23.01 -9.37 -20.67
CA THR A 282 -24.20 -8.51 -20.73
C THR A 282 -24.95 -8.46 -19.40
N ASP A 283 -24.81 -9.47 -18.53
CA ASP A 283 -25.44 -9.52 -17.22
C ASP A 283 -24.82 -8.47 -16.26
N PRO A 284 -25.63 -7.56 -15.66
CA PRO A 284 -25.13 -6.53 -14.76
C PRO A 284 -24.39 -7.04 -13.52
N LEU A 285 -24.64 -8.28 -13.08
CA LEU A 285 -23.91 -8.88 -11.96
C LEU A 285 -22.55 -9.45 -12.43
N ALA A 286 -22.50 -10.14 -13.56
CA ALA A 286 -21.27 -10.62 -14.20
C ALA A 286 -20.31 -9.47 -14.54
N ILE A 287 -20.85 -8.40 -15.15
CA ILE A 287 -20.18 -7.11 -15.36
C ILE A 287 -19.56 -6.59 -14.05
N LYS A 288 -20.34 -6.55 -12.97
CA LYS A 288 -19.92 -6.06 -11.64
C LYS A 288 -18.89 -6.97 -10.96
N ILE A 289 -18.95 -8.29 -11.16
CA ILE A 289 -17.99 -9.29 -10.65
C ILE A 289 -16.63 -9.11 -11.31
N SER A 290 -16.60 -9.06 -12.65
CA SER A 290 -15.38 -8.90 -13.43
C SER A 290 -14.74 -7.52 -13.17
N GLN A 291 -15.53 -6.44 -13.12
CA GLN A 291 -15.06 -5.11 -12.73
C GLN A 291 -14.64 -4.96 -11.24
N GLY A 292 -15.01 -5.91 -10.38
CA GLY A 292 -14.93 -5.94 -8.91
C GLY A 292 -14.28 -4.74 -8.20
N ASN A 293 -15.09 -3.74 -7.78
CA ASN A 293 -14.58 -2.50 -7.17
C ASN A 293 -15.02 -2.28 -5.71
N LYS A 294 -14.04 -2.18 -4.80
CA LYS A 294 -14.14 -1.38 -3.55
C LYS A 294 -12.95 -0.41 -3.42
N ALA A 295 -12.62 0.29 -4.51
CA ALA A 295 -11.60 1.34 -4.51
C ALA A 295 -12.08 2.61 -3.76
N THR A 296 -11.86 2.64 -2.44
CA THR A 296 -12.10 3.83 -1.61
C THR A 296 -11.02 4.89 -1.84
N GLY A 297 -11.42 6.17 -1.83
CA GLY A 297 -10.53 7.32 -2.07
C GLY A 297 -10.56 7.89 -3.50
N TYR A 298 -10.19 9.18 -3.63
CA TYR A 298 -10.10 9.88 -4.91
C TYR A 298 -8.87 9.42 -5.72
N THR A 299 -7.71 9.35 -5.08
CA THR A 299 -6.42 8.92 -5.66
C THR A 299 -6.55 7.54 -6.30
N SER A 300 -7.12 6.57 -5.58
CA SER A 300 -7.38 5.20 -6.06
C SER A 300 -8.21 5.18 -7.36
N ARG A 301 -9.27 5.99 -7.45
CA ARG A 301 -10.07 6.09 -8.68
C ARG A 301 -9.31 6.69 -9.85
N ARG A 302 -8.41 7.65 -9.59
CA ARG A 302 -7.55 8.27 -10.62
C ARG A 302 -6.46 7.31 -11.09
N LEU A 303 -5.82 6.56 -10.19
CA LEU A 303 -4.91 5.46 -10.55
C LEU A 303 -5.60 4.37 -11.38
N LYS A 304 -6.85 3.99 -11.07
CA LYS A 304 -7.64 3.06 -11.91
C LYS A 304 -8.03 3.65 -13.27
N ALA A 305 -8.33 4.95 -13.34
CA ALA A 305 -8.60 5.63 -14.61
C ALA A 305 -7.34 5.70 -15.50
N TYR A 306 -6.17 5.95 -14.91
CA TYR A 306 -4.89 5.93 -15.62
C TYR A 306 -4.57 4.55 -16.20
N LEU A 307 -4.88 3.44 -15.52
CA LEU A 307 -4.69 2.09 -16.10
C LEU A 307 -5.28 1.94 -17.50
N GLN A 308 -6.43 2.56 -17.79
CA GLN A 308 -7.10 2.46 -19.11
C GLN A 308 -6.25 3.00 -20.27
N ARG A 309 -5.35 3.97 -20.01
CA ARG A 309 -4.38 4.53 -20.99
C ARG A 309 -3.12 3.69 -21.16
N THR A 310 -2.88 2.70 -20.30
CA THR A 310 -1.73 1.80 -20.44
C THR A 310 -1.96 0.79 -21.55
N GLU A 311 -0.90 0.47 -22.27
CA GLU A 311 -0.85 -0.49 -23.37
C GLU A 311 0.42 -1.32 -23.25
N ALA A 312 0.51 -2.41 -24.02
CA ALA A 312 1.68 -3.27 -24.05
C ALA A 312 1.94 -3.77 -25.47
N GLU A 313 3.17 -3.62 -25.93
CA GLU A 313 3.65 -4.30 -27.13
C GLU A 313 3.74 -5.82 -26.88
N THR A 314 3.69 -6.60 -27.96
CA THR A 314 3.82 -8.06 -27.87
C THR A 314 5.29 -8.44 -27.72
N ALA A 315 5.65 -8.99 -26.54
CA ALA A 315 6.99 -9.53 -26.33
C ALA A 315 7.28 -10.72 -27.27
N PRO A 316 8.45 -10.79 -27.93
CA PRO A 316 8.78 -11.88 -28.84
C PRO A 316 8.84 -13.25 -28.13
N LEU A 317 8.32 -14.29 -28.78
CA LEU A 317 8.33 -15.66 -28.25
C LEU A 317 9.75 -16.17 -27.85
N PRO A 318 10.84 -15.89 -28.58
CA PRO A 318 12.19 -16.25 -28.14
C PRO A 318 12.60 -15.59 -26.81
N PHE A 319 12.24 -14.32 -26.62
CA PHE A 319 12.49 -13.58 -25.37
C PHE A 319 11.67 -14.16 -24.21
N LEU A 320 10.38 -14.43 -24.43
CA LEU A 320 9.51 -15.09 -23.44
C LEU A 320 10.04 -16.46 -23.01
N THR A 321 10.61 -17.22 -23.96
CA THR A 321 11.19 -18.54 -23.72
C THR A 321 12.47 -18.43 -22.87
N GLU A 322 13.30 -17.42 -23.13
CA GLU A 322 14.53 -17.20 -22.38
C GLU A 322 14.26 -16.76 -20.94
N ILE A 323 13.37 -15.81 -20.70
CA ILE A 323 12.99 -15.40 -19.33
C ILE A 323 12.22 -16.47 -18.55
N ALA A 324 11.71 -17.51 -19.22
CA ALA A 324 11.08 -18.69 -18.61
C ALA A 324 12.11 -19.76 -18.20
N ARG A 325 13.25 -19.86 -18.93
CA ARG A 325 14.39 -20.72 -18.56
C ARG A 325 15.12 -20.22 -17.32
N HIS A 326 15.26 -18.89 -17.20
CA HIS A 326 15.92 -18.23 -16.06
C HIS A 326 14.96 -17.81 -14.94
N ASP A 327 13.75 -18.39 -14.87
CA ASP A 327 12.86 -18.19 -13.72
C ASP A 327 13.09 -19.30 -12.69
N ASP A 328 13.68 -18.91 -11.54
CA ASP A 328 13.96 -19.75 -10.36
C ASP A 328 12.71 -20.46 -9.77
N ASP A 329 11.49 -20.10 -10.18
CA ASP A 329 10.27 -20.79 -9.78
C ASP A 329 10.26 -22.24 -10.28
N GLU A 330 10.31 -23.21 -9.37
CA GLU A 330 10.25 -24.65 -9.68
C GLU A 330 8.86 -25.11 -10.19
N THR A 331 7.87 -24.21 -10.32
CA THR A 331 6.50 -24.55 -10.77
C THR A 331 6.24 -24.23 -12.25
N GLY A 332 5.42 -25.08 -12.87
CA GLY A 332 5.08 -25.04 -14.30
C GLY A 332 6.18 -25.61 -15.21
N THR A 333 5.82 -25.96 -16.44
CA THR A 333 6.83 -26.17 -17.51
C THR A 333 7.29 -24.83 -18.08
N ILE A 334 8.32 -24.84 -18.95
CA ILE A 334 8.74 -23.63 -19.68
C ILE A 334 7.57 -23.09 -20.52
N GLU A 335 6.76 -23.97 -21.10
CA GLU A 335 5.59 -23.64 -21.92
C GLU A 335 4.44 -23.03 -21.09
N ASP A 336 4.19 -23.56 -19.87
CA ASP A 336 3.24 -22.94 -18.93
C ASP A 336 3.71 -21.52 -18.53
N LYS A 337 4.99 -21.33 -18.22
CA LYS A 337 5.59 -20.01 -17.92
C LYS A 337 5.47 -19.05 -19.10
N VAL A 338 5.75 -19.49 -20.32
CA VAL A 338 5.63 -18.69 -21.55
C VAL A 338 4.18 -18.25 -21.81
N GLU A 339 3.19 -19.15 -21.72
CA GLU A 339 1.77 -18.77 -21.86
C GLU A 339 1.33 -17.84 -20.71
N SER A 340 1.85 -18.01 -19.49
CA SER A 340 1.58 -17.12 -18.35
C SER A 340 2.07 -15.69 -18.61
N TYR A 341 3.30 -15.53 -19.11
CA TYR A 341 3.87 -14.22 -19.47
C TYR A 341 3.14 -13.60 -20.67
N ALA A 342 2.89 -14.37 -21.73
CA ALA A 342 2.14 -13.93 -22.91
C ALA A 342 0.72 -13.49 -22.53
N THR A 343 0.05 -14.23 -21.64
CA THR A 343 -1.28 -13.89 -21.13
C THR A 343 -1.26 -12.61 -20.30
N SER A 344 -0.22 -12.41 -19.49
CA SER A 344 -0.06 -11.19 -18.67
C SER A 344 0.05 -9.92 -19.53
N ILE A 345 0.72 -10.01 -20.69
CA ILE A 345 0.72 -8.94 -21.71
C ILE A 345 -0.64 -8.83 -22.41
N ARG A 346 -1.21 -9.96 -22.85
CA ARG A 346 -2.53 -10.02 -23.52
C ARG A 346 -3.61 -9.32 -22.72
N TRP A 347 -3.66 -9.49 -21.39
CA TRP A 347 -4.64 -8.78 -20.55
C TRP A 347 -4.48 -7.26 -20.54
N ILE A 348 -3.26 -6.74 -20.71
CA ILE A 348 -3.01 -5.29 -20.79
C ILE A 348 -3.47 -4.76 -22.16
N GLN A 349 -3.09 -5.45 -23.23
CA GLN A 349 -3.55 -5.17 -24.61
C GLN A 349 -5.07 -5.17 -24.72
N GLU A 350 -5.72 -6.16 -24.10
CA GLU A 350 -7.16 -6.36 -24.13
C GLU A 350 -7.93 -5.48 -23.13
N LYS A 351 -7.23 -4.66 -22.35
CA LYS A 351 -7.75 -3.78 -21.27
C LYS A 351 -8.50 -4.54 -20.16
N SER A 352 -8.13 -5.80 -19.91
CA SER A 352 -8.65 -6.68 -18.85
C SER A 352 -8.06 -6.30 -17.48
N TRP A 353 -8.49 -5.15 -16.94
CA TRP A 353 -7.86 -4.50 -15.79
C TRP A 353 -8.33 -4.97 -14.41
N THR A 354 -7.38 -5.49 -13.62
CA THR A 354 -7.54 -5.66 -12.17
C THR A 354 -7.10 -4.42 -11.39
N PHE A 355 -7.78 -4.16 -10.27
CA PHE A 355 -7.47 -3.07 -9.35
C PHE A 355 -7.99 -3.43 -7.95
N GLU A 356 -7.14 -4.01 -7.13
CA GLU A 356 -7.50 -4.68 -5.87
C GLU A 356 -6.69 -4.10 -4.70
N PRO A 357 -7.26 -3.20 -3.89
CA PRO A 357 -6.69 -2.84 -2.59
C PRO A 357 -6.71 -4.07 -1.67
N ASP A 358 -5.55 -4.50 -1.20
CA ASP A 358 -5.41 -5.69 -0.36
C ASP A 358 -5.91 -5.44 1.08
N SER A 359 -6.46 -6.46 1.75
CA SER A 359 -7.02 -6.34 3.10
C SER A 359 -5.99 -6.35 4.24
N PHE A 360 -4.76 -6.77 3.96
CA PHE A 360 -3.66 -6.87 4.92
C PHE A 360 -2.92 -5.54 5.08
N SER A 361 -2.61 -4.83 3.99
CA SER A 361 -1.87 -3.55 4.01
C SER A 361 -2.57 -2.38 3.31
N GLY A 362 -3.48 -2.65 2.37
CA GLY A 362 -4.07 -1.65 1.48
C GLY A 362 -3.17 -1.25 0.30
N ARG A 363 -2.13 -2.02 -0.02
CA ARG A 363 -1.43 -1.94 -1.31
C ARG A 363 -2.43 -2.22 -2.42
N ILE A 364 -2.27 -1.53 -3.55
CA ILE A 364 -3.11 -1.75 -4.73
C ILE A 364 -2.41 -2.80 -5.60
N HIS A 365 -3.08 -3.92 -5.86
CA HIS A 365 -2.67 -4.87 -6.89
C HIS A 365 -3.33 -4.54 -8.22
N THR A 366 -2.55 -4.61 -9.29
CA THR A 366 -2.99 -4.39 -10.68
C THR A 366 -2.26 -5.36 -11.61
N ASN A 367 -2.61 -5.40 -12.89
CA ASN A 367 -1.84 -6.13 -13.90
C ASN A 367 -0.37 -5.66 -13.91
N LEU A 368 -0.10 -4.38 -13.64
CA LEU A 368 1.24 -3.79 -13.62
C LEU A 368 2.05 -4.24 -12.38
N THR A 369 1.42 -4.44 -11.21
CA THR A 369 2.12 -4.99 -10.04
C THR A 369 2.46 -6.46 -10.19
N ASN A 370 1.65 -7.19 -10.96
CA ASN A 370 1.83 -8.62 -11.20
C ASN A 370 2.75 -8.90 -12.41
N LEU A 371 3.11 -7.88 -13.19
CA LEU A 371 3.93 -8.03 -14.40
C LEU A 371 5.42 -8.24 -14.03
N LYS A 372 5.97 -9.36 -14.52
CA LYS A 372 7.39 -9.72 -14.41
C LYS A 372 8.28 -8.56 -14.89
N ARG A 373 9.41 -8.28 -14.22
CA ARG A 373 10.22 -7.06 -14.42
C ARG A 373 10.66 -6.90 -15.88
N GLU A 374 11.02 -8.01 -16.49
CA GLU A 374 11.56 -8.18 -17.84
C GLU A 374 10.52 -7.89 -18.93
N LEU A 375 9.23 -7.89 -18.59
CA LEU A 375 8.12 -7.57 -19.51
C LEU A 375 7.74 -6.09 -19.49
N ARG A 376 8.24 -5.30 -18.53
CA ARG A 376 7.92 -3.87 -18.39
C ARG A 376 8.46 -2.97 -19.53
N PRO A 377 9.57 -3.29 -20.21
CA PRO A 377 9.99 -2.62 -21.46
C PRO A 377 8.97 -2.58 -22.59
N TYR A 378 7.97 -3.47 -22.58
CA TYR A 378 6.88 -3.47 -23.56
C TYR A 378 5.72 -2.54 -23.19
N LEU A 379 5.69 -1.95 -21.98
CA LEU A 379 4.61 -1.05 -21.56
C LEU A 379 4.68 0.31 -22.26
N ARG A 380 3.52 0.80 -22.70
CA ARG A 380 3.33 2.12 -23.32
C ARG A 380 2.18 2.88 -22.66
N VAL A 381 2.20 4.21 -22.79
CA VAL A 381 1.05 5.10 -22.58
C VAL A 381 1.12 6.15 -23.68
N ASP A 382 0.04 6.34 -24.43
CA ASP A 382 -0.01 7.24 -25.59
C ASP A 382 1.19 7.01 -26.56
N ASP A 383 1.45 5.74 -26.91
CA ASP A 383 2.61 5.23 -27.68
C ASP A 383 4.02 5.47 -27.08
N GLU A 384 4.15 6.21 -25.97
CA GLU A 384 5.44 6.49 -25.35
C GLU A 384 5.89 5.43 -24.33
N PRO A 385 7.20 5.11 -24.24
CA PRO A 385 7.76 4.19 -23.26
C PRO A 385 7.72 4.77 -21.83
N LEU A 386 7.69 3.88 -20.85
CA LEU A 386 7.61 4.24 -19.43
C LEU A 386 8.98 4.25 -18.73
N CYS A 387 9.01 4.86 -17.55
CA CYS A 387 10.07 4.74 -16.56
C CYS A 387 9.46 4.63 -15.16
N GLN A 388 10.24 4.21 -14.18
CA GLN A 388 9.86 4.27 -12.77
C GLN A 388 10.86 5.06 -11.92
N VAL A 389 10.39 5.70 -10.86
CA VAL A 389 11.22 6.12 -9.72
C VAL A 389 11.01 5.12 -8.59
N ASP A 390 12.08 4.44 -8.22
CA ASP A 390 12.19 3.43 -7.18
C ASP A 390 12.78 4.02 -5.88
N VAL A 391 12.41 3.44 -4.73
CA VAL A 391 12.95 3.80 -3.40
C VAL A 391 13.94 2.71 -2.95
N PRO A 392 15.26 2.89 -3.11
CA PRO A 392 16.20 1.83 -2.79
C PRO A 392 16.15 1.43 -1.31
N CYS A 393 16.11 0.12 -1.05
CA CYS A 393 16.01 -0.41 0.31
C CYS A 393 14.73 0.03 1.06
N SER A 394 13.66 0.37 0.33
CA SER A 394 12.30 0.66 0.79
C SER A 394 11.88 -0.06 2.07
N GLN A 395 11.98 -1.39 2.10
CA GLN A 395 11.48 -2.23 3.20
C GLN A 395 12.10 -1.87 4.56
N LEU A 396 13.39 -1.52 4.62
CA LEU A 396 14.02 -1.08 5.87
C LEU A 396 13.69 0.39 6.18
N GLY A 397 13.63 1.26 5.18
CA GLY A 397 13.23 2.67 5.34
C GLY A 397 11.80 2.81 5.88
N PHE A 398 10.85 2.08 5.30
CA PHE A 398 9.45 2.06 5.74
C PHE A 398 9.23 1.35 7.09
N ILE A 399 10.10 0.40 7.48
CA ILE A 399 10.15 -0.10 8.87
C ILE A 399 10.68 0.97 9.83
N GLY A 400 11.70 1.73 9.45
CA GLY A 400 12.21 2.87 10.22
C GLY A 400 11.15 3.96 10.41
N LEU A 401 10.42 4.32 9.36
CA LEU A 401 9.29 5.26 9.42
C LEU A 401 8.14 4.73 10.29
N ALA A 402 7.82 3.43 10.22
CA ALA A 402 6.84 2.80 11.12
C ALA A 402 7.29 2.80 12.59
N ALA A 403 8.60 2.66 12.87
CA ALA A 403 9.18 2.75 14.20
C ALA A 403 9.15 4.18 14.74
N GLN A 404 9.56 5.17 13.94
CA GLN A 404 9.51 6.60 14.27
C GLN A 404 8.08 7.10 14.47
N SER A 405 7.11 6.57 13.70
CA SER A 405 5.68 6.87 13.87
C SER A 405 5.12 6.29 15.18
N ALA A 406 5.41 5.01 15.48
CA ALA A 406 5.03 4.38 16.74
C ALA A 406 5.70 5.06 17.95
N GLY A 407 6.92 5.57 17.79
CA GLY A 407 7.64 6.26 18.84
C GLY A 407 7.00 7.59 19.24
N ARG A 408 6.54 8.36 18.25
CA ARG A 408 5.72 9.55 18.47
C ARG A 408 4.38 9.23 19.14
N GLN A 409 3.74 8.11 18.80
CA GLN A 409 2.47 7.68 19.42
C GLN A 409 2.61 7.19 20.87
N HIS A 410 3.76 6.62 21.25
CA HIS A 410 4.00 6.04 22.56
C HIS A 410 5.01 6.83 23.42
N HIS A 411 5.37 8.05 23.01
CA HIS A 411 6.35 8.91 23.68
C HIS A 411 7.68 8.18 23.99
N LYS A 412 8.18 7.37 23.04
CA LYS A 412 9.35 6.50 23.21
C LYS A 412 10.22 6.44 21.96
N THR A 413 11.54 6.48 22.14
CA THR A 413 12.50 6.24 21.04
C THR A 413 12.52 4.76 20.64
N TYR A 414 12.33 4.50 19.34
CA TYR A 414 12.40 3.16 18.71
C TYR A 414 13.34 3.14 17.50
N LEU A 415 14.12 4.20 17.28
CA LEU A 415 14.99 4.36 16.13
C LEU A 415 16.34 4.90 16.57
N ASP A 416 17.39 4.27 16.05
CA ASP A 416 18.78 4.62 16.31
C ASP A 416 19.19 5.89 15.52
N GLN A 417 19.96 6.78 16.13
CA GLN A 417 20.16 8.16 15.64
C GLN A 417 20.72 8.23 14.20
N ASP A 418 21.67 7.37 13.84
CA ASP A 418 22.27 7.33 12.51
C ASP A 418 21.54 6.39 11.52
N PHE A 419 20.43 5.74 11.90
CA PHE A 419 19.79 4.72 11.05
C PHE A 419 19.44 5.24 9.65
N PHE A 420 18.70 6.35 9.56
CA PHE A 420 18.29 6.89 8.25
C PHE A 420 19.48 7.37 7.43
N LYS A 421 20.42 8.08 8.05
CA LYS A 421 21.69 8.53 7.45
C LYS A 421 22.55 7.39 6.89
N ILE A 422 22.49 6.19 7.47
CA ILE A 422 23.15 4.98 6.94
C ILE A 422 22.31 4.32 5.83
N TRP A 423 20.98 4.31 5.98
CA TRP A 423 20.03 3.81 4.97
C TRP A 423 20.09 4.59 3.65
N GLU A 424 20.16 5.92 3.70
CA GLU A 424 20.31 6.82 2.55
C GLU A 424 21.63 6.61 1.77
N GLN A 425 22.69 6.18 2.45
CA GLN A 425 23.99 5.96 1.84
C GLN A 425 24.04 4.62 1.11
N ASP A 426 23.88 3.52 1.88
CA ASP A 426 23.41 2.17 1.52
C ASP A 426 23.66 1.24 2.72
N ILE A 427 22.60 0.88 3.46
CA ILE A 427 22.71 0.04 4.67
C ILE A 427 23.24 -1.38 4.41
N TYR A 428 23.05 -1.93 3.20
CA TYR A 428 23.59 -3.25 2.86
C TYR A 428 25.11 -3.17 2.62
N ALA A 429 25.59 -2.13 1.92
CA ALA A 429 27.01 -1.87 1.73
C ALA A 429 27.74 -1.59 3.05
N TYR A 430 27.11 -0.80 3.95
CA TYR A 430 27.61 -0.52 5.29
C TYR A 430 27.88 -1.80 6.12
N LEU A 431 26.89 -2.70 6.16
CA LEU A 431 27.02 -3.97 6.88
C LEU A 431 27.96 -4.96 6.16
N ALA A 432 28.00 -4.92 4.82
CA ALA A 432 28.88 -5.75 4.00
C ALA A 432 30.36 -5.45 4.27
N ALA A 433 30.74 -4.16 4.30
CA ALA A 433 32.09 -3.71 4.62
C ALA A 433 32.56 -4.20 6.00
N LYS A 434 31.67 -4.17 7.01
CA LYS A 434 31.96 -4.64 8.37
C LYS A 434 32.10 -6.17 8.51
N LEU A 435 31.57 -6.95 7.57
CA LEU A 435 31.61 -8.42 7.59
C LEU A 435 32.51 -9.04 6.51
N LYS A 436 33.11 -8.23 5.63
CA LYS A 436 33.84 -8.68 4.42
C LYS A 436 32.97 -9.58 3.52
N LEU A 437 31.69 -9.27 3.42
CA LEU A 437 30.73 -9.92 2.51
C LEU A 437 30.42 -9.00 1.32
N THR A 438 29.74 -9.53 0.31
CA THR A 438 29.11 -8.70 -0.73
C THR A 438 27.81 -8.05 -0.24
N ARG A 439 27.42 -6.96 -0.90
CA ARG A 439 26.12 -6.29 -0.70
C ARG A 439 24.93 -7.24 -0.90
N ASN A 440 25.01 -8.15 -1.87
CA ASN A 440 23.93 -9.08 -2.19
C ASN A 440 23.78 -10.17 -1.11
N GLU A 441 24.87 -10.74 -0.59
CA GLU A 441 24.80 -11.67 0.54
C GLU A 441 24.14 -11.02 1.76
N VAL A 442 24.52 -9.78 2.09
CA VAL A 442 23.89 -9.04 3.19
C VAL A 442 22.39 -8.83 2.92
N LYS A 443 21.98 -8.42 1.71
CA LYS A 443 20.57 -8.28 1.33
C LYS A 443 19.80 -9.61 1.46
N THR A 444 20.38 -10.72 1.03
CA THR A 444 19.80 -12.06 1.13
C THR A 444 19.65 -12.50 2.59
N HIS A 445 20.70 -12.41 3.38
CA HIS A 445 20.69 -12.85 4.78
C HIS A 445 19.87 -11.95 5.70
N LEU A 446 19.90 -10.62 5.49
CA LEU A 446 19.10 -9.68 6.27
C LEU A 446 17.64 -9.69 5.80
N THR A 447 17.37 -9.30 4.56
CA THR A 447 16.02 -8.93 4.10
C THR A 447 15.20 -10.14 3.68
N GLN A 448 15.74 -11.03 2.86
CA GLN A 448 15.00 -12.23 2.40
C GLN A 448 14.87 -13.29 3.51
N ARG A 449 15.86 -13.43 4.39
CA ARG A 449 15.91 -14.51 5.41
C ARG A 449 15.57 -14.06 6.85
N ALA A 450 16.09 -12.94 7.34
CA ALA A 450 15.95 -12.53 8.74
C ALA A 450 14.85 -11.48 9.02
N LEU A 451 14.51 -10.62 8.06
CA LEU A 451 13.69 -9.44 8.30
C LEU A 451 12.25 -9.81 8.65
N PHE A 452 11.62 -10.72 7.89
CA PHE A 452 10.23 -11.13 8.11
C PHE A 452 10.07 -12.55 8.72
N SER A 453 11.15 -13.26 9.03
CA SER A 453 11.07 -14.53 9.77
C SER A 453 10.83 -14.30 11.27
N SER A 454 10.31 -15.33 11.96
CA SER A 454 10.00 -15.25 13.40
C SER A 454 11.25 -15.04 14.26
N ASN A 455 11.07 -14.47 15.46
CA ASN A 455 12.15 -14.26 16.43
C ASN A 455 12.84 -15.57 16.90
N LYS A 456 12.25 -16.74 16.63
CA LYS A 456 12.81 -18.07 16.91
C LYS A 456 13.55 -18.70 15.72
N SER A 457 13.49 -18.09 14.53
CA SER A 457 14.10 -18.63 13.31
C SER A 457 15.64 -18.73 13.42
N PRO A 458 16.29 -19.77 12.87
CA PRO A 458 17.75 -19.86 12.82
C PRO A 458 18.40 -18.64 12.12
N TYR A 459 17.70 -17.99 11.17
CA TYR A 459 18.19 -16.79 10.50
C TYR A 459 18.40 -15.60 11.45
N GLN A 460 17.74 -15.57 12.61
CA GLN A 460 18.00 -14.55 13.65
C GLN A 460 19.38 -14.69 14.30
N LYS A 461 20.01 -15.88 14.22
CA LYS A 461 21.34 -16.15 14.76
C LYS A 461 22.48 -15.85 13.77
N HIS A 462 22.17 -15.51 12.52
CA HIS A 462 23.15 -15.30 11.45
C HIS A 462 24.05 -14.08 11.73
N PRO A 463 25.35 -14.09 11.38
CA PRO A 463 26.27 -12.96 11.63
C PRO A 463 25.75 -11.62 11.11
N VAL A 464 25.16 -11.59 9.91
CA VAL A 464 24.54 -10.39 9.32
C VAL A 464 23.44 -9.79 10.22
N LYS A 465 22.56 -10.64 10.77
CA LYS A 465 21.46 -10.19 11.65
C LYS A 465 21.96 -9.83 13.06
N LYS A 466 22.98 -10.53 13.57
CA LYS A 466 23.66 -10.17 14.82
C LYS A 466 24.37 -8.81 14.72
N LEU A 467 24.97 -8.49 13.57
CA LEU A 467 25.56 -7.17 13.35
C LEU A 467 24.46 -6.11 13.25
N PHE A 468 23.40 -6.32 12.45
CA PHE A 468 22.27 -5.39 12.39
C PHE A 468 21.70 -5.08 13.78
N ASP A 469 21.50 -6.09 14.64
CA ASP A 469 21.00 -5.90 16.01
C ASP A 469 21.99 -5.20 16.96
N LYS A 470 23.29 -5.16 16.62
CA LYS A 470 24.32 -4.41 17.37
C LYS A 470 24.42 -2.95 16.90
N GLU A 471 24.28 -2.72 15.60
CA GLU A 471 24.38 -1.40 14.96
C GLU A 471 23.08 -0.59 15.12
N PHE A 472 21.93 -1.26 15.15
CA PHE A 472 20.59 -0.66 15.25
C PHE A 472 19.75 -1.30 16.37
N PRO A 473 20.20 -1.26 17.65
CA PRO A 473 19.54 -1.96 18.75
C PRO A 473 18.10 -1.49 19.00
N LEU A 474 17.80 -0.18 18.90
CA LEU A 474 16.44 0.34 19.15
C LEU A 474 15.46 -0.14 18.07
N LEU A 475 15.87 -0.08 16.80
CA LEU A 475 15.07 -0.57 15.69
C LEU A 475 14.92 -2.10 15.73
N ALA A 476 16.00 -2.82 16.07
CA ALA A 476 15.95 -4.26 16.24
C ALA A 476 15.01 -4.69 17.37
N ASP A 477 14.96 -3.97 18.48
CA ASP A 477 14.05 -4.25 19.60
C ASP A 477 12.61 -3.86 19.29
N TYR A 478 12.37 -2.78 18.55
CA TYR A 478 11.05 -2.49 17.96
C TYR A 478 10.59 -3.63 17.06
N MET A 479 11.44 -4.10 16.14
CA MET A 479 11.15 -5.23 15.25
C MET A 479 10.87 -6.51 16.03
N LYS A 480 11.65 -6.83 17.07
CA LYS A 480 11.42 -7.99 17.95
C LYS A 480 10.08 -7.87 18.68
N ALA A 481 9.75 -6.70 19.22
CA ALA A 481 8.49 -6.44 19.91
C ALA A 481 7.27 -6.60 18.98
N VAL A 482 7.31 -6.00 17.77
CA VAL A 482 6.25 -6.16 16.76
C VAL A 482 6.11 -7.63 16.35
N LYS A 483 7.21 -8.35 16.11
CA LYS A 483 7.21 -9.80 15.81
C LYS A 483 6.74 -10.70 16.97
N ASN A 484 6.65 -10.17 18.19
CA ASN A 484 6.12 -10.87 19.36
C ASN A 484 4.67 -10.48 19.67
N TYR A 485 4.12 -9.47 18.99
CA TYR A 485 2.74 -9.02 19.21
C TYR A 485 1.75 -10.12 18.82
N LYS A 486 1.03 -10.64 19.81
CA LYS A 486 -0.17 -11.45 19.57
C LYS A 486 -1.32 -10.47 19.30
N PRO A 487 -2.02 -10.56 18.15
CA PRO A 487 -3.30 -9.88 18.03
C PRO A 487 -4.27 -10.37 19.11
N LYS A 488 -5.31 -9.56 19.39
CA LYS A 488 -6.41 -10.01 20.25
C LYS A 488 -7.04 -11.27 19.66
N PRO A 489 -7.59 -12.20 20.47
CA PRO A 489 -8.38 -13.30 19.95
C PRO A 489 -9.50 -12.76 19.07
N THR A 490 -9.49 -13.17 17.81
CA THR A 490 -10.67 -13.20 16.94
C THR A 490 -11.55 -14.37 17.35
N ASP A 491 -12.86 -14.27 17.09
CA ASP A 491 -13.81 -15.36 17.36
C ASP A 491 -13.58 -16.60 16.47
N ASP A 492 -12.77 -16.45 15.41
CA ASP A 492 -12.20 -17.51 14.60
C ASP A 492 -10.82 -17.96 15.16
N PRO A 493 -10.68 -19.24 15.60
CA PRO A 493 -9.43 -19.79 16.12
C PRO A 493 -8.46 -20.33 15.05
N GLU A 494 -8.85 -20.42 13.77
CA GLU A 494 -7.97 -20.85 12.67
C GLU A 494 -7.16 -19.67 12.10
N THR A 495 -7.75 -18.48 11.96
CA THR A 495 -7.06 -17.25 11.49
C THR A 495 -6.11 -16.62 12.51
N LYS A 496 -5.38 -17.44 13.29
CA LYS A 496 -4.28 -17.02 14.16
C LYS A 496 -3.14 -16.41 13.32
N GLU A 497 -3.21 -15.10 13.07
CA GLU A 497 -2.16 -14.36 12.36
C GLU A 497 -0.80 -14.62 13.00
N LYS A 498 0.12 -15.22 12.22
CA LYS A 498 1.47 -15.53 12.68
C LYS A 498 2.18 -14.21 13.02
N PRO A 499 2.60 -13.94 14.28
CA PRO A 499 3.03 -12.60 14.74
C PRO A 499 4.10 -11.87 13.92
N TYR A 500 4.93 -12.60 13.16
CA TYR A 500 5.91 -11.98 12.26
C TYR A 500 5.28 -11.26 11.05
N ARG A 501 4.04 -11.62 10.65
CA ARG A 501 3.28 -10.92 9.61
C ARG A 501 3.06 -9.46 9.96
N VAL A 502 2.87 -9.12 11.24
CA VAL A 502 2.60 -7.75 11.70
C VAL A 502 3.73 -6.77 11.36
N LEU A 503 4.99 -7.23 11.27
CA LEU A 503 6.11 -6.37 10.85
C LEU A 503 6.06 -6.08 9.34
N ALA A 504 5.78 -7.09 8.51
CA ALA A 504 5.57 -6.90 7.07
C ALA A 504 4.37 -5.97 6.82
N GLN A 505 3.29 -6.17 7.57
CA GLN A 505 2.08 -5.33 7.53
C GLN A 505 2.41 -3.86 7.83
N LYS A 506 3.14 -3.58 8.91
CA LYS A 506 3.52 -2.20 9.27
C LYS A 506 4.43 -1.55 8.22
N ALA A 507 5.35 -2.31 7.62
CA ALA A 507 6.19 -1.82 6.52
C ALA A 507 5.34 -1.42 5.31
N GLN A 508 4.47 -2.32 4.83
CA GLN A 508 3.62 -2.10 3.65
C GLN A 508 2.55 -1.02 3.87
N VAL A 509 2.00 -0.90 5.09
CA VAL A 509 1.10 0.21 5.45
C VAL A 509 1.84 1.55 5.49
N SER A 510 3.12 1.58 5.89
CA SER A 510 3.93 2.80 5.87
C SER A 510 4.30 3.21 4.44
N GLU A 511 4.66 2.24 3.60
CA GLU A 511 4.88 2.41 2.16
C GLU A 511 3.64 2.99 1.46
N ARG A 512 2.47 2.34 1.63
CA ARG A 512 1.19 2.80 1.03
C ARG A 512 0.85 4.23 1.42
N LYS A 513 1.05 4.60 2.70
CA LYS A 513 0.79 5.96 3.20
C LYS A 513 1.71 7.01 2.57
N PHE A 514 2.96 6.63 2.29
CA PHE A 514 3.89 7.52 1.61
C PHE A 514 3.58 7.59 0.10
N ILE A 515 3.69 6.46 -0.61
CA ILE A 515 3.58 6.40 -2.07
C ILE A 515 2.18 6.81 -2.54
N ILE A 516 1.12 6.15 -2.07
CA ILE A 516 -0.24 6.37 -2.59
C ILE A 516 -0.90 7.58 -1.93
N ASP A 517 -1.00 7.57 -0.60
CA ASP A 517 -1.81 8.59 0.10
C ASP A 517 -1.17 9.99 0.09
N THR A 518 0.17 10.07 0.05
CA THR A 518 0.92 11.34 0.05
C THR A 518 1.39 11.70 -1.37
N VAL A 519 2.31 10.94 -1.97
CA VAL A 519 2.97 11.30 -3.24
C VAL A 519 2.00 11.26 -4.43
N CYS A 520 1.33 10.13 -4.71
CA CYS A 520 0.38 10.03 -5.82
C CYS A 520 -0.79 11.03 -5.66
N THR A 521 -1.30 11.22 -4.44
CA THR A 521 -2.33 12.23 -4.14
C THR A 521 -1.84 13.65 -4.46
N ARG A 522 -0.57 13.97 -4.22
CA ARG A 522 0.01 15.28 -4.54
C ARG A 522 0.19 15.46 -6.05
N ILE A 523 0.80 14.48 -6.74
CA ILE A 523 0.95 14.48 -8.21
C ILE A 523 -0.38 14.70 -8.91
N ILE A 524 -1.42 13.92 -8.55
CA ILE A 524 -2.74 13.97 -9.19
C ILE A 524 -3.48 15.31 -8.94
N ARG A 525 -3.10 16.07 -7.90
CA ARG A 525 -3.64 17.41 -7.60
C ARG A 525 -2.89 18.53 -8.31
N GLU A 526 -1.55 18.46 -8.36
CA GLU A 526 -0.70 19.51 -8.94
C GLU A 526 -0.59 19.39 -10.47
N ARG A 527 -0.58 18.15 -10.99
CA ARG A 527 -0.50 17.81 -12.41
C ARG A 527 -1.47 16.66 -12.77
N PRO A 528 -2.78 16.95 -12.87
CA PRO A 528 -3.81 15.95 -13.17
C PRO A 528 -3.75 15.36 -14.60
N ASP A 529 -2.88 15.90 -15.45
CA ASP A 529 -2.52 15.47 -16.80
C ASP A 529 -1.46 14.35 -16.81
N VAL A 530 -0.51 14.41 -15.86
CA VAL A 530 0.57 13.43 -15.72
C VAL A 530 -0.02 12.05 -15.40
N TRP A 531 0.35 11.08 -16.23
CA TRP A 531 -0.03 9.69 -16.03
C TRP A 531 0.90 9.06 -14.99
N ILE A 532 0.31 8.40 -13.98
CA ILE A 532 1.06 7.60 -13.01
C ILE A 532 0.37 6.26 -12.71
N ASN A 533 1.18 5.26 -12.34
CA ASN A 533 0.75 4.12 -11.55
C ASN A 533 1.78 3.75 -10.49
N THR A 534 1.52 2.71 -9.70
CA THR A 534 2.40 2.29 -8.60
C THR A 534 2.78 0.82 -8.73
N ILE A 535 4.06 0.49 -8.60
CA ILE A 535 4.53 -0.87 -8.39
C ILE A 535 5.13 -0.94 -6.99
N HIS A 536 4.23 -1.06 -6.01
CA HIS A 536 4.52 -1.05 -4.57
C HIS A 536 5.26 0.22 -4.11
N ASP A 537 6.58 0.11 -3.94
CA ASP A 537 7.51 1.13 -3.50
C ASP A 537 8.03 2.04 -4.63
N SER A 538 7.72 1.73 -5.90
CA SER A 538 8.00 2.60 -7.05
C SER A 538 6.75 3.28 -7.62
N ILE A 539 6.95 4.45 -8.22
CA ILE A 539 5.96 5.12 -9.09
C ILE A 539 6.41 4.95 -10.54
N LEU A 540 5.46 4.54 -11.40
CA LEU A 540 5.62 4.32 -12.83
C LEU A 540 4.98 5.50 -13.59
N MET A 541 5.67 6.07 -14.58
CA MET A 541 5.23 7.21 -15.38
C MET A 541 5.85 7.22 -16.78
N LEU A 542 5.50 8.22 -17.58
CA LEU A 542 6.13 8.53 -18.87
C LEU A 542 7.52 9.13 -18.67
N ARG A 543 8.49 8.84 -19.56
CA ARG A 543 9.89 9.30 -19.41
C ARG A 543 10.00 10.82 -19.19
N ARG A 544 9.19 11.62 -19.89
CA ARG A 544 9.16 13.09 -19.81
C ARG A 544 8.77 13.65 -18.43
N ASP A 545 8.04 12.89 -17.63
CA ASP A 545 7.57 13.32 -16.29
C ASP A 545 8.50 12.84 -15.15
N ALA A 546 9.62 12.18 -15.49
CA ALA A 546 10.54 11.56 -14.54
C ALA A 546 11.07 12.56 -13.49
N GLU A 547 11.57 13.72 -13.93
CA GLU A 547 12.11 14.75 -13.05
C GLU A 547 11.06 15.33 -12.10
N PHE A 548 9.84 15.57 -12.60
CA PHE A 548 8.74 16.09 -11.80
C PHE A 548 8.34 15.10 -10.71
N VAL A 549 8.08 13.83 -11.05
CA VAL A 549 7.70 12.80 -10.06
C VAL A 549 8.81 12.57 -9.04
N LYS A 550 10.07 12.53 -9.48
CA LYS A 550 11.25 12.42 -8.61
C LYS A 550 11.33 13.59 -7.63
N MET A 551 11.18 14.84 -8.11
CA MET A 551 11.16 16.04 -7.28
C MET A 551 10.03 16.02 -6.25
N ILE A 552 8.82 15.55 -6.61
CA ILE A 552 7.73 15.39 -5.65
C ILE A 552 8.11 14.36 -4.57
N MET A 553 8.65 13.20 -4.95
CA MET A 553 9.07 12.17 -3.99
C MET A 553 10.17 12.67 -3.05
N GLU A 554 11.21 13.33 -3.57
CA GLU A 554 12.28 13.96 -2.77
C GLU A 554 11.71 15.03 -1.83
N THR A 555 10.76 15.85 -2.30
CA THR A 555 10.08 16.86 -1.45
C THR A 555 9.25 16.22 -0.33
N GLU A 556 8.55 15.11 -0.58
CA GLU A 556 7.79 14.42 0.48
C GLU A 556 8.70 13.66 1.46
N PHE A 557 9.87 13.16 1.02
CA PHE A 557 10.89 12.61 1.92
C PHE A 557 11.56 13.72 2.77
N ALA A 558 11.85 14.89 2.19
CA ALA A 558 12.44 16.01 2.91
C ALA A 558 11.55 16.52 4.07
N LYS A 559 10.21 16.42 3.95
CA LYS A 559 9.25 16.70 5.04
C LYS A 559 9.30 15.70 6.21
N LEU A 560 10.07 14.62 6.07
CA LEU A 560 10.32 13.61 7.09
C LEU A 560 11.78 13.66 7.59
N ASP A 561 12.52 14.71 7.20
CA ASP A 561 13.97 14.90 7.39
C ASP A 561 14.83 13.82 6.68
N LEU A 562 14.37 13.34 5.51
CA LEU A 562 15.04 12.30 4.72
C LEU A 562 15.42 12.75 3.30
N ASN A 563 16.56 12.28 2.80
CA ASN A 563 17.02 12.44 1.41
C ASN A 563 17.54 11.10 0.83
N PRO A 564 16.66 10.11 0.56
CA PRO A 564 17.05 8.86 -0.09
C PRO A 564 17.48 9.09 -1.54
N LYS A 565 18.51 8.37 -1.99
CA LYS A 565 18.98 8.36 -3.38
C LYS A 565 18.01 7.63 -4.30
N LEU A 566 16.90 8.27 -4.65
CA LEU A 566 15.86 7.68 -5.51
C LEU A 566 16.44 7.28 -6.87
N LYS A 567 16.12 6.07 -7.34
CA LYS A 567 16.62 5.54 -8.61
C LYS A 567 15.57 5.72 -9.70
N VAL A 568 15.91 6.41 -10.79
CA VAL A 568 15.13 6.34 -12.03
C VAL A 568 15.55 5.07 -12.80
N GLU A 569 14.58 4.28 -13.26
CA GLU A 569 14.79 3.19 -14.21
C GLU A 569 13.94 3.46 -15.46
N TYR A 570 14.59 3.80 -16.57
CA TYR A 570 13.95 3.91 -17.88
C TYR A 570 13.77 2.52 -18.48
N TYR A 571 12.62 2.25 -19.10
CA TYR A 571 12.34 0.95 -19.72
C TYR A 571 12.39 1.05 -21.25
N GLY A 572 13.12 0.14 -21.90
CA GLY A 572 13.45 0.24 -23.33
C GLY A 572 14.64 1.17 -23.59
N GLU A 573 15.68 1.04 -22.77
CA GLU A 573 17.02 1.64 -22.95
C GLU A 573 18.09 0.56 -22.65
N GLU A 574 18.06 -0.52 -23.42
CA GLU A 574 19.11 -1.54 -23.57
C GLU A 574 19.26 -1.91 -25.05
#